data_AF-A0A656PPA7-F1
#
_entry.id   AF-A0A656PPA7-F1
#
_cell.length_a   1.000
_cell.length_b   1.000
_cell.length_c   1.000
_cell.angle_alpha   90.00
_cell.angle_beta   90.00
_cell.angle_gamma   90.00
#
_symmetry.space_group_name_H-M   'P 1'
#
loop_
_entity.id
_entity.type
_entity.pdbx_description
1 polymer ?
#
loop_
_entity_poly.entity_id
_entity_poly.type
_entity_poly.pdbx_seq_one_letter_code
_entity_poly.pdbx_strand_id
1 'polypeptide(L)' 'MKKNDETKEIKITKEFNMGELVYKYPDAEEVLLDYGLHCAGCFANSFDSVEAGAKAHGMTDPEIDEMLERVNEVLNFHE' A
#
# COMPACT_ATOMS: atom_id res chain seq x y z
N MET A 1 26.69 8.30 -24.53
CA MET A 1 25.92 8.52 -23.29
C MET A 1 24.94 7.37 -23.12
N LYS A 2 25.13 6.54 -22.10
CA LYS A 2 24.18 5.47 -21.78
C LYS A 2 22.95 6.10 -21.12
N LYS A 3 21.78 5.91 -21.73
CA LYS A 3 20.49 6.23 -21.09
C LYS A 3 20.18 5.04 -20.18
N ASN A 4 20.37 5.20 -18.88
CA ASN A 4 19.82 4.27 -17.89
C ASN A 4 18.60 4.97 -17.30
N ASP A 5 17.44 4.72 -17.90
CA ASP A 5 16.16 4.95 -17.25
C ASP A 5 15.79 3.60 -16.61
N GLU A 6 16.32 3.36 -15.42
CA GLU A 6 15.93 2.23 -14.60
C GLU A 6 14.65 2.67 -13.87
N THR A 7 13.48 2.39 -14.46
CA THR A 7 12.20 2.49 -13.77
C THR A 7 12.27 1.56 -12.57
N LYS A 8 12.49 2.12 -11.39
CA LYS A 8 12.62 1.36 -10.15
C LYS A 8 11.24 0.87 -9.74
N GLU A 9 10.98 -0.42 -9.95
CA GLU A 9 9.75 -1.10 -9.55
C GLU A 9 9.43 -0.81 -8.07
N ILE A 10 8.22 -0.33 -7.81
CA ILE A 10 7.71 -0.08 -6.47
C ILE A 10 7.26 -1.41 -5.89
N LYS A 11 7.74 -1.74 -4.69
CA LYS A 11 7.33 -2.94 -3.97
C LYS A 11 6.90 -2.62 -2.55
N ILE A 12 5.59 -2.60 -2.34
CA ILE A 12 4.95 -2.47 -1.04
C ILE A 12 4.78 -3.86 -0.42
N THR A 13 5.13 -3.99 0.85
CA THR A 13 5.02 -5.23 1.63
C THR A 13 4.20 -5.00 2.89
N LYS A 14 3.85 -6.09 3.58
CA LYS A 14 3.13 -6.09 4.87
C LYS A 14 3.76 -5.18 5.93
N GLU A 15 5.08 -5.04 5.87
CA GLU A 15 5.89 -4.34 6.87
C GLU A 15 6.03 -2.85 6.58
N PHE A 16 5.52 -2.42 5.42
CA PHE A 16 5.52 -1.01 5.05
C PHE A 16 4.64 -0.22 6.02
N ASN A 17 5.05 0.98 6.39
CA ASN A 17 4.25 1.82 7.27
C ASN A 17 3.03 2.38 6.52
N MET A 18 1.84 2.23 7.10
CA MET A 18 0.57 2.60 6.47
C MET A 18 0.49 4.11 6.17
N GLY A 19 0.91 4.95 7.11
CA GLY A 19 0.91 6.41 6.93
C GLY A 19 1.86 6.85 5.82
N GLU A 20 3.05 6.26 5.76
CA GLU A 20 4.00 6.50 4.68
C GLU A 20 3.50 6.00 3.32
N LEU A 21 2.77 4.88 3.28
CA LEU A 21 2.20 4.32 2.04
C LEU A 21 1.26 5.34 1.41
N VAL A 22 0.25 5.79 2.16
CA VAL A 22 -0.74 6.76 1.67
C VAL A 22 -0.09 8.10 1.34
N TYR A 23 0.88 8.55 2.14
CA TYR A 23 1.56 9.82 1.90
C TYR A 23 2.43 9.80 0.64
N LYS A 24 3.19 8.72 0.40
CA LYS A 24 4.10 8.59 -0.75
C LYS A 24 3.38 8.17 -2.02
N TYR A 25 2.31 7.39 -1.89
CA TYR A 25 1.62 6.75 -2.98
C TYR A 25 0.11 6.97 -2.84
N PRO A 26 -0.39 8.18 -3.17
CA PRO A 26 -1.81 8.50 -3.04
C PRO A 26 -2.70 7.56 -3.88
N ASP A 27 -2.21 7.02 -4.99
CA ASP A 27 -2.94 6.05 -5.82
C ASP A 27 -3.19 4.71 -5.09
N ALA A 28 -2.38 4.39 -4.07
CA ALA A 28 -2.64 3.23 -3.21
C ALA A 28 -3.86 3.44 -2.30
N GLU A 29 -4.24 4.69 -2.00
CA GLU A 29 -5.37 5.00 -1.14
C GLU A 29 -6.67 4.41 -1.69
N GLU A 30 -6.93 4.53 -3.00
CA GLU A 30 -8.13 3.99 -3.63
C GLU A 30 -8.25 2.47 -3.44
N VAL A 31 -7.13 1.75 -3.56
CA VAL A 31 -7.11 0.31 -3.28
C VAL A 31 -7.39 0.04 -1.81
N LEU A 32 -6.72 0.73 -0.89
CA LEU A 32 -6.93 0.54 0.56
C LEU A 32 -8.41 0.81 0.97
N LEU A 33 -9.05 1.80 0.35
CA LEU A 33 -10.47 2.12 0.56
C LEU A 33 -11.39 0.95 0.15
N ASP A 34 -11.12 0.33 -0.99
CA ASP A 34 -11.89 -0.83 -1.48
C ASP A 34 -11.83 -2.03 -0.52
N TYR A 35 -10.73 -2.18 0.21
CA TYR A 35 -10.56 -3.19 1.26
C TYR A 35 -11.06 -2.74 2.64
N GLY A 36 -11.74 -1.59 2.72
CA GLY A 36 -12.37 -1.10 3.94
C GLY A 36 -11.47 -0.26 4.84
N LEU A 37 -10.23 0.05 4.43
CA LEU A 37 -9.26 0.83 5.21
C LEU A 37 -9.45 2.35 5.01
N HIS A 38 -10.67 2.81 5.25
CA HIS A 38 -11.09 4.23 5.19
C HIS A 38 -10.31 5.16 6.14
N CYS A 39 -9.62 4.58 7.12
CA CYS A 39 -8.83 5.29 8.11
C CYS A 39 -7.32 5.26 7.80
N ALA A 40 -6.87 4.88 6.60
CA ALA A 40 -5.43 4.83 6.30
C ALA A 40 -4.74 6.21 6.45
N GLY A 41 -5.48 7.32 6.30
CA GLY A 41 -5.05 8.68 6.63
C GLY A 41 -5.32 9.15 8.07
N CYS A 42 -5.86 8.31 8.95
CA CYS A 42 -6.10 8.62 10.35
C CYS A 42 -4.79 8.58 11.15
N PHE A 43 -4.55 9.57 12.02
CA PHE A 43 -3.34 9.65 12.86
C PHE A 43 -3.08 8.37 13.67
N ALA A 44 -4.14 7.65 14.06
CA ALA A 44 -4.03 6.40 14.79
C ALA A 44 -3.28 5.30 14.01
N ASN A 45 -3.47 5.24 12.69
CA ASN A 45 -2.85 4.23 11.82
C ASN A 45 -1.52 4.71 11.20
N SER A 46 -1.13 5.96 11.41
CA SER A 46 0.07 6.52 10.77
C SER A 46 1.38 5.88 11.24
N PHE A 47 1.37 5.14 12.35
CA PHE A 47 2.55 4.48 12.92
C PHE A 47 2.57 2.95 12.72
N ASP A 48 1.47 2.37 12.27
CA ASP A 48 1.34 0.92 12.11
C ASP A 48 1.91 0.44 10.76
N SER A 49 2.31 -0.84 10.72
CA SER A 49 2.54 -1.51 9.44
C SER A 49 1.22 -1.75 8.71
N VAL A 50 1.29 -1.99 7.40
CA VAL A 50 0.10 -2.35 6.60
C VAL A 50 -0.60 -3.56 7.20
N GLU A 51 0.15 -4.59 7.56
CA GLU A 51 -0.40 -5.80 8.18
C GLU A 51 -1.09 -5.51 9.52
N ALA A 52 -0.43 -4.76 10.41
CA ALA A 52 -0.99 -4.47 11.73
C ALA A 52 -2.28 -3.65 11.61
N GLY A 53 -2.28 -2.61 10.76
CA GLY A 53 -3.46 -1.79 10.49
C GLY A 53 -4.60 -2.60 9.87
N ALA A 54 -4.31 -3.47 8.90
CA ALA A 54 -5.31 -4.33 8.27
C ALA A 54 -5.90 -5.35 9.25
N LYS A 55 -5.06 -5.99 10.09
CA LYS A 55 -5.50 -6.95 11.11
C LYS A 55 -6.35 -6.31 12.20
N ALA A 56 -6.07 -5.06 12.58
CA ALA A 56 -6.91 -4.31 13.52
C ALA A 56 -8.35 -4.12 13.00
N HIS A 57 -8.54 -4.20 11.69
CA HIS A 57 -9.84 -4.14 11.00
C HIS A 57 -10.40 -5.51 10.62
N GLY A 58 -9.79 -6.60 11.09
CA GLY A 58 -10.31 -7.96 10.94
C GLY A 58 -9.93 -8.67 9.64
N MET A 59 -9.00 -8.12 8.85
CA MET A 59 -8.52 -8.78 7.64
C MET A 59 -7.64 -9.99 7.98
N THR A 60 -7.76 -11.03 7.17
CA THR A 60 -6.95 -12.23 7.21
C THR A 60 -5.67 -12.07 6.38
N ASP A 61 -4.65 -12.90 6.62
CA ASP A 61 -3.40 -12.85 5.85
C ASP A 61 -3.61 -12.94 4.32
N PRO A 62 -4.50 -13.82 3.79
CA PRO A 62 -4.79 -13.87 2.36
C PRO A 62 -5.42 -12.59 1.80
N GLU A 63 -6.32 -11.95 2.55
CA GLU A 63 -6.93 -10.68 2.12
C GLU A 63 -5.90 -9.54 2.10
N ILE A 64 -4.93 -9.56 3.03
CA ILE A 64 -3.82 -8.60 3.05
C ILE A 64 -2.88 -8.84 1.87
N ASP A 65 -2.60 -10.09 1.52
CA ASP A 65 -1.79 -10.45 0.36
C ASP A 65 -2.46 -9.97 -0.94
N GLU A 66 -3.75 -10.25 -1.14
CA GLU A 66 -4.53 -9.81 -2.30
C GLU A 66 -4.58 -8.27 -2.43
N MET A 67 -4.77 -7.58 -1.30
CA MET A 67 -4.73 -6.12 -1.25
C MET A 67 -3.37 -5.57 -1.69
N LEU A 68 -2.28 -6.15 -1.18
CA LEU A 68 -0.92 -5.71 -1.52
C LEU A 68 -0.56 -6.03 -2.98
N GLU A 69 -1.03 -7.13 -3.54
CA GLU A 69 -0.90 -7.42 -4.97
C GLU A 69 -1.54 -6.30 -5.79
N ARG A 70 -2.79 -5.95 -5.49
CA ARG A 70 -3.50 -4.87 -6.20
C ARG A 70 -2.85 -3.50 -6.02
N VAL A 71 -2.35 -3.18 -4.81
CA VAL A 71 -1.57 -1.95 -4.57
C VAL A 71 -0.33 -1.93 -5.48
N ASN A 72 0.44 -3.02 -5.52
CA ASN A 72 1.65 -3.07 -6.34
C ASN A 72 1.34 -3.01 -7.84
N GLU A 73 0.24 -3.61 -8.30
CA GLU A 73 -0.22 -3.50 -9.68
C GLU A 73 -0.50 -2.05 -10.05
N VAL A 74 -1.29 -1.32 -9.25
CA VAL A 74 -1.63 0.08 -9.49
C VAL A 74 -0.37 0.96 -9.53
N LEU A 75 0.56 0.77 -8.59
CA LEU A 75 1.76 1.62 -8.50
C LEU A 75 2.80 1.37 -9.60
N ASN A 76 2.78 0.20 -10.22
CA ASN A 76 3.69 -0.14 -11.33
C ASN A 76 3.01 -0.12 -12.70
N PHE A 77 1.72 0.26 -12.76
CA PHE A 77 1.03 0.42 -14.03
C PHE A 77 1.51 1.69 -14.72
N HIS A 78 2.27 1.53 -15.80
CA HIS A 78 2.74 2.61 -16.65
C HIS A 78 1.99 2.54 -17.99
N GLU A 79 1.21 3.58 -18.30
CA GLU A 79 0.57 3.76 -19.62
C GLU A 79 1.57 4.16 -20.72
#